data_AF-A0AAD5HBS9-F1
#
_entry.id   AF-A0AAD5HBS9-F1
#
_cell.length_a   1.000
_cell.length_b   1.000
_cell.length_c   1.000
_cell.angle_alpha   90.00
_cell.angle_beta   90.00
_cell.angle_gamma   90.00
#
_symmetry.space_group_name_H-M   'P 1'
#
loop_
_entity.id
_entity.type
_entity.pdbx_description
1 polymer ?
#
loop_
_entity_poly.entity_id
_entity_poly.type
_entity_poly.pdbx_seq_one_letter_code
_entity_poly.pdbx_strand_id
1 'polypeptide(L)'
;MKPQRLPCTVRPSVHPTMAANSREKLYTTSKGYGFTPALQRTRKPFQARNLLTLGALLTFVGGVYSYSIMAVKQDDFSDVPLPNTVAGVTSVVDDKK
;
A
#
# COMPACT_ATOMS: atom_id res chain seq x y z
N MET A 1 47.26 7.45 -34.52
CA MET A 1 46.76 7.87 -33.18
C MET A 1 46.32 6.64 -32.40
N LYS A 2 46.99 6.29 -31.30
CA LYS A 2 46.60 5.18 -30.42
C LYS A 2 45.71 5.72 -29.29
N PRO A 3 44.57 5.09 -28.97
CA PRO A 3 43.76 5.51 -27.83
C PRO A 3 44.47 5.10 -26.53
N GLN A 4 44.80 6.07 -25.69
CA GLN A 4 45.26 5.81 -24.32
C GLN A 4 44.06 5.30 -23.51
N ARG A 5 44.01 3.98 -23.28
CA ARG A 5 43.13 3.42 -22.25
C ARG A 5 43.68 3.86 -20.90
N LEU A 6 43.02 4.82 -20.28
CA LEU A 6 43.29 5.18 -18.89
C LEU A 6 43.14 3.91 -18.04
N PRO A 7 44.12 3.56 -17.18
CA PRO A 7 43.94 2.46 -16.25
C PRO A 7 42.80 2.84 -15.32
N CYS A 8 41.76 2.01 -15.28
CA CYS A 8 40.75 2.04 -14.26
C CYS A 8 41.49 1.88 -12.92
N THR A 9 41.78 2.99 -12.25
CA THR A 9 42.33 2.99 -10.91
C THR A 9 41.22 2.47 -10.02
N VAL A 10 41.22 1.15 -9.81
CA VAL A 10 40.49 0.49 -8.74
C VAL A 10 40.94 1.20 -7.47
N ARG A 11 40.12 2.14 -6.99
CA ARG A 11 40.36 2.86 -5.75
C ARG A 11 40.46 1.76 -4.68
N PRO A 12 41.62 1.57 -4.03
CA PRO A 12 41.73 0.54 -3.01
C PRO A 12 40.68 0.89 -1.96
N SER A 13 39.74 -0.03 -1.76
CA SER A 13 38.66 0.20 -0.83
C SER A 13 39.29 0.25 0.55
N VAL A 14 39.43 1.47 1.09
CA VAL A 14 39.75 1.73 2.50
C VAL A 14 38.52 1.33 3.29
N HIS A 15 38.25 0.04 3.32
CA HIS A 15 37.37 -0.57 4.30
C HIS A 15 38.28 -1.05 5.43
N PRO A 16 37.98 -0.69 6.69
CA PRO A 16 38.64 -1.36 7.79
C PRO A 16 38.44 -2.87 7.60
N THR A 17 39.53 -3.63 7.67
CA THR A 17 39.59 -5.10 7.60
C THR A 17 38.89 -5.68 8.82
N MET A 18 37.56 -5.57 8.87
CA MET A 18 36.74 -6.37 9.76
C MET A 18 36.67 -7.78 9.16
N ALA A 19 36.96 -8.79 9.98
CA ALA A 19 37.03 -10.21 9.61
C ALA A 19 35.96 -10.62 8.57
N ALA A 20 36.37 -11.37 7.55
CA ALA A 20 35.53 -11.81 6.42
C ALA A 20 34.13 -12.35 6.85
N ASN A 21 34.08 -13.04 7.99
CA ASN A 21 32.85 -13.57 8.60
C ASN A 21 31.78 -12.52 8.91
N SER A 22 32.15 -11.25 9.17
CA SER A 22 31.19 -10.18 9.45
C SER A 22 30.54 -9.63 8.20
N ARG A 23 31.21 -9.70 7.04
CA ARG A 23 30.63 -9.23 5.76
C ARG A 23 29.66 -10.24 5.18
N GLU A 24 29.96 -11.52 5.28
CA GLU A 24 29.06 -12.60 4.87
C GLU A 24 27.71 -12.51 5.57
N LYS A 25 27.73 -12.23 6.89
CA LYS A 25 26.53 -12.00 7.72
C LYS A 25 25.63 -10.86 7.24
N LEU A 26 26.12 -9.90 6.44
CA LEU A 26 25.30 -8.81 5.88
C LEU A 26 24.47 -9.25 4.67
N TYR A 27 24.88 -10.33 3.99
CA TYR A 27 24.26 -10.82 2.76
C TYR A 27 23.55 -12.16 2.93
N THR A 28 23.82 -12.89 4.01
CA THR A 28 23.07 -14.12 4.36
C THR A 28 22.00 -13.83 5.39
N THR A 29 20.89 -14.58 5.33
CA THR A 29 19.86 -14.57 6.38
C THR A 29 20.03 -15.80 7.25
N SER A 30 20.12 -15.60 8.57
CA SER A 30 20.30 -16.68 9.54
C SER A 30 19.16 -17.71 9.52
N LYS A 31 17.96 -17.34 9.08
CA LYS A 31 16.77 -18.20 9.10
C LYS A 31 16.36 -18.72 7.73
N GLY A 32 17.08 -18.38 6.65
CA GLY A 32 16.73 -18.76 5.27
C GLY A 32 15.59 -17.95 4.64
N TYR A 33 14.88 -17.13 5.41
CA TYR A 33 13.81 -16.24 4.94
C TYR A 33 13.98 -14.81 5.49
N GLY A 34 13.28 -13.86 4.89
CA GLY A 34 13.34 -12.43 5.26
C GLY A 34 14.43 -11.64 4.52
N PHE A 35 14.56 -10.36 4.87
CA PHE A 35 15.51 -9.45 4.22
C PHE A 35 16.86 -9.45 4.92
N THR A 36 17.92 -9.52 4.12
CA THR A 36 19.30 -9.41 4.62
C THR A 36 19.60 -7.98 5.05
N PRO A 37 20.54 -7.76 6.00
CA PRO A 37 20.91 -6.42 6.46
C PRO A 37 21.31 -5.47 5.32
N ALA A 38 22.00 -5.99 4.30
CA ALA A 38 22.36 -5.23 3.11
C ALA A 38 21.13 -4.83 2.29
N LEU A 39 20.17 -5.75 2.11
CA LEU A 39 18.95 -5.53 1.33
C LEU A 39 17.94 -4.60 2.02
N GLN A 40 17.91 -4.58 3.36
CA GLN A 40 17.09 -3.61 4.10
C GLN A 40 17.57 -2.18 3.87
N ARG A 41 18.90 -1.95 3.90
CA ARG A 41 19.49 -0.63 3.66
C ARG A 41 19.15 -0.08 2.28
N THR A 42 19.18 -0.92 1.25
CA THR A 42 18.90 -0.49 -0.13
C THR A 42 17.44 -0.11 -0.35
N ARG A 43 16.50 -0.61 0.47
CA ARG A 43 15.06 -0.32 0.36
C ARG A 43 14.60 0.91 1.15
N LYS A 44 15.36 1.34 2.16
CA LYS A 44 15.06 2.53 2.99
C LYS A 44 14.64 3.78 2.19
N PRO A 45 15.32 4.18 1.08
CA PRO A 45 14.98 5.43 0.40
C PRO A 45 13.64 5.39 -0.36
N PHE A 46 13.11 4.21 -0.67
CA PHE A 46 11.87 4.07 -1.45
C PHE A 46 10.63 3.93 -0.57
N GLN A 47 10.79 3.57 0.70
CA GLN A 47 9.66 3.35 1.61
C GLN A 47 8.78 4.59 1.76
N ALA A 48 9.39 5.76 1.98
CA ALA A 48 8.65 7.01 2.16
C ALA A 48 7.90 7.42 0.87
N ARG A 49 8.56 7.33 -0.29
CA ARG A 49 7.96 7.71 -1.58
C ARG A 49 6.82 6.76 -1.95
N ASN A 50 7.02 5.45 -1.77
CA ASN A 50 6.00 4.45 -2.06
C ASN A 50 4.80 4.55 -1.10
N LEU A 51 5.02 4.85 0.18
CA LEU A 51 3.95 5.11 1.14
C LEU A 51 3.16 6.35 0.77
N LEU A 52 3.82 7.42 0.34
CA LEU A 52 3.15 8.64 -0.10
C LEU A 52 2.29 8.36 -1.34
N THR A 53 2.82 7.67 -2.34
CA THR A 53 2.03 7.32 -3.53
C THR A 53 0.86 6.40 -3.21
N LEU A 54 1.04 5.44 -2.29
CA LEU A 54 -0.05 4.58 -1.82
C LEU A 54 -1.11 5.41 -1.09
N GLY A 55 -0.69 6.30 -0.19
CA GLY A 55 -1.58 7.20 0.54
C GLY A 55 -2.39 8.09 -0.40
N ALA A 56 -1.74 8.70 -1.38
CA ALA A 56 -2.42 9.52 -2.39
C ALA A 56 -3.48 8.72 -3.16
N LEU A 57 -3.14 7.50 -3.58
CA LEU A 57 -4.08 6.63 -4.30
C LEU A 57 -5.28 6.23 -3.42
N LEU A 58 -5.03 5.82 -2.17
CA LEU A 58 -6.09 5.43 -1.24
C LEU A 58 -7.00 6.60 -0.88
N THR A 59 -6.44 7.78 -0.63
CA THR A 59 -7.21 9.00 -0.36
C THR A 59 -8.02 9.41 -1.59
N PHE A 60 -7.46 9.32 -2.79
CA PHE A 60 -8.18 9.65 -4.01
C PHE A 60 -9.38 8.72 -4.24
N VAL A 61 -9.16 7.40 -4.24
CA VAL A 61 -10.23 6.42 -4.47
C VAL A 61 -11.26 6.45 -3.34
N GLY A 62 -10.82 6.51 -2.09
CA GLY A 62 -11.71 6.62 -0.93
C GLY A 62 -12.51 7.93 -0.93
N GLY A 63 -11.91 9.03 -1.40
CA GLY A 63 -12.58 10.31 -1.58
C GLY A 63 -13.70 10.23 -2.62
N VAL A 64 -13.43 9.64 -3.79
CA VAL A 64 -14.45 9.45 -4.84
C VAL A 64 -15.59 8.56 -4.33
N TYR A 65 -15.27 7.45 -3.65
CA TYR A 65 -16.28 6.54 -3.09
C TYR A 65 -17.12 7.19 -1.98
N SER A 66 -16.51 7.89 -1.04
CA SER A 66 -17.25 8.58 0.02
C SER A 66 -18.11 9.71 -0.55
N TYR A 67 -17.60 10.46 -1.52
CA TYR A 67 -18.37 11.48 -2.22
C TYR A 67 -19.59 10.89 -2.92
N SER A 68 -19.47 9.75 -3.60
CA SER A 68 -20.63 9.16 -4.28
C SER A 68 -21.76 8.79 -3.31
N ILE A 69 -21.44 8.25 -2.14
CA ILE A 69 -22.45 7.93 -1.12
C ILE A 69 -23.08 9.20 -0.52
N MET A 70 -22.27 10.22 -0.23
CA MET A 70 -22.78 11.46 0.38
C MET A 70 -23.54 12.35 -0.60
N ALA A 71 -23.17 12.33 -1.88
CA ALA A 71 -23.79 13.12 -2.93
C ALA A 71 -25.14 12.54 -3.37
N VAL A 72 -25.34 11.23 -3.22
CA VAL A 72 -26.65 10.61 -3.44
C VAL A 72 -27.55 11.00 -2.26
N LYS A 73 -28.32 12.08 -2.45
CA LYS A 73 -29.51 12.33 -1.64
C LYS A 73 -30.38 11.08 -1.77
N GLN A 74 -30.58 10.36 -0.66
CA GLN A 74 -31.56 9.29 -0.62
C GLN A 74 -32.91 9.95 -0.91
N ASP A 75 -33.58 9.54 -1.98
CA ASP A 75 -34.89 10.09 -2.35
C ASP A 75 -35.85 9.90 -1.18
N ASP A 76 -36.67 10.92 -0.93
CA ASP A 76 -37.71 10.89 0.10
C ASP A 76 -38.91 10.12 -0.46
N PHE A 77 -38.96 8.81 -0.20
CA PHE A 77 -40.04 7.93 -0.65
C PHE A 77 -41.33 8.05 0.18
N SER A 78 -41.49 9.12 0.95
CA SER A 78 -42.70 9.33 1.77
C SER A 78 -43.96 9.61 0.94
N ASP A 79 -43.81 10.03 -0.32
CA ASP A 79 -44.89 10.30 -1.26
C ASP A 79 -45.30 9.07 -2.10
N VAL A 80 -44.49 8.02 -2.12
CA VAL A 80 -44.79 6.78 -2.85
C VAL A 80 -45.74 5.91 -2.02
N PRO A 81 -46.97 5.63 -2.49
CA PRO A 81 -47.87 4.74 -1.79
C PRO A 81 -47.30 3.32 -1.78
N LEU A 82 -46.93 2.82 -0.59
CA LEU A 82 -46.50 1.44 -0.45
C LEU A 82 -47.70 0.52 -0.70
N PRO A 83 -47.54 -0.58 -1.47
CA PRO A 83 -48.61 -1.54 -1.69
C PRO A 83 -48.89 -2.30 -0.39
N ASN A 84 -49.84 -1.79 0.39
CA ASN A 84 -50.40 -2.39 1.60
C ASN A 84 -51.35 -3.56 1.29
N THR A 85 -51.55 -3.91 0.01
CA THR A 85 -52.44 -5.00 -0.39
C THR A 85 -51.92 -5.74 -1.62
N VAL A 86 -50.77 -6.39 -1.51
CA VAL A 86 -50.56 -7.64 -2.29
C VAL A 86 -51.23 -8.76 -1.51
N ALA A 87 -52.17 -9.46 -2.14
CA ALA A 87 -52.89 -10.58 -1.54
C ALA A 87 -51.88 -11.65 -1.07
N GLY A 88 -51.53 -11.63 0.22
CA GLY A 88 -50.62 -12.61 0.84
C GLY A 88 -49.46 -12.04 1.68
N VAL A 89 -49.28 -10.72 1.81
CA VAL A 89 -48.23 -10.15 2.68
C VAL A 89 -48.84 -9.24 3.74
N THR A 90 -48.86 -9.69 4.99
CA THR A 90 -49.30 -8.92 6.16
C THR A 90 -48.17 -8.03 6.67
N SER A 91 -48.36 -6.70 6.66
CA SER A 91 -47.43 -5.74 7.27
C SER A 91 -47.57 -5.77 8.80
N VAL A 92 -46.44 -6.00 9.50
CA VAL A 92 -46.32 -6.14 10.96
C VAL A 92 -46.55 -4.81 11.73
N VAL A 93 -47.07 -3.78 11.06
CA VAL A 93 -47.19 -2.42 11.63
C VAL A 93 -48.52 -2.20 12.38
N ASP A 94 -49.51 -3.07 12.21
CA ASP A 94 -50.86 -2.88 12.80
C ASP A 94 -51.06 -3.48 14.21
N ASP A 95 -50.04 -4.10 14.81
CA ASP A 95 -50.20 -4.81 16.08
C ASP A 95 -49.68 -4.01 17.29
N LYS A 96 -50.29 -2.84 17.55
CA LYS A 96 -50.38 -2.24 18.90
C LYS A 96 -51.54 -1.25 18.99
N LYS A 97 -52.64 -1.70 19.60
CA LYS A 97 -53.65 -0.88 20.28
C LYS A 97 -53.57 -1.15 21.78
#